data_AF-A0A5Q5BH31-F1
#
_entry.id   AF-A0A5Q5BH31-F1
#
_cell.length_a   1.000
_cell.length_b   1.000
_cell.length_c   1.000
_cell.angle_alpha   90.00
_cell.angle_beta   90.00
_cell.angle_gamma   90.00
#
_symmetry.space_group_name_H-M   'P 1'
#
loop_
_entity.id
_entity.type
_entity.pdbx_description
1 polymer ?
#
loop_
_entity_poly.entity_id
_entity_poly.type
_entity_poly.pdbx_seq_one_letter_code
_entity_poly.pdbx_strand_id
1 'polypeptide(L)'
;MCAAGRDIGIGRSTPGRKSVDILLSVPEELKERMVNTIAWTQPHTGISTQQKFIRRAINDLCQQLEHDLNGGRAFEPRVVLDT
;
A
#
# COMPACT_ATOMS: atom_id res chain seq x y z
N MET A 1 -13.82 -42.03 -32.84
CA MET A 1 -14.82 -41.30 -32.02
C MET A 1 -14.07 -40.25 -31.21
N CYS A 2 -14.36 -38.98 -31.49
CA CYS A 2 -13.72 -37.83 -30.83
C CYS A 2 -14.37 -37.59 -29.45
N ALA A 3 -13.58 -37.31 -28.42
CA ALA A 3 -14.08 -36.81 -27.14
C ALA A 3 -13.48 -35.43 -26.87
N ALA A 4 -14.38 -34.47 -26.64
CA ALA A 4 -14.16 -33.04 -26.57
C ALA A 4 -13.17 -32.62 -25.47
N GLY A 5 -12.28 -31.69 -25.83
CA GLY A 5 -11.49 -30.94 -24.87
C GLY A 5 -12.41 -30.14 -23.97
N ARG A 6 -12.16 -30.23 -22.66
CA ARG A 6 -12.65 -29.22 -21.72
C ARG A 6 -11.52 -28.23 -21.52
N ASP A 7 -11.70 -27.06 -22.12
CA ASP A 7 -11.03 -25.82 -21.73
C ASP A 7 -11.27 -25.61 -20.23
N ILE A 8 -10.27 -25.98 -19.42
CA ILE A 8 -10.19 -25.50 -18.04
C ILE A 8 -9.76 -24.05 -18.18
N GLY A 9 -10.77 -23.18 -18.14
CA GLY A 9 -10.61 -21.73 -18.19
C GLY A 9 -9.46 -21.34 -17.27
N ILE A 10 -8.42 -20.78 -17.90
CA ILE A 10 -7.37 -20.03 -17.22
C ILE A 10 -8.12 -18.94 -16.49
N GLY A 11 -8.38 -19.18 -15.20
CA GLY A 11 -8.85 -18.15 -14.29
C GLY A 11 -7.88 -17.00 -14.46
N ARG A 12 -8.37 -15.88 -14.98
CA ARG A 12 -7.63 -14.62 -15.00
C ARG A 12 -7.22 -14.36 -13.57
N SER A 13 -5.99 -14.70 -13.22
CA SER A 13 -5.34 -14.24 -12.01
C SER A 13 -5.36 -12.73 -12.12
N THR A 14 -6.32 -12.09 -11.44
CA THR A 14 -6.22 -10.68 -11.12
C THR A 14 -4.82 -10.49 -10.57
N PRO A 15 -3.95 -9.69 -11.21
CA PRO A 15 -2.60 -9.53 -10.70
C PRO A 15 -2.75 -8.95 -9.31
N GLY A 16 -2.54 -9.80 -8.30
CA GLY A 16 -2.51 -9.37 -6.91
C GLY A 16 -1.51 -8.21 -6.88
N ARG A 17 -1.93 -7.06 -6.34
CA ARG A 17 -1.09 -5.88 -6.24
C ARG A 17 0.24 -6.31 -5.63
N LYS A 18 1.26 -6.45 -6.47
CA LYS A 18 2.60 -6.87 -6.04
C LYS A 18 3.08 -5.79 -5.08
N SER A 19 3.50 -6.17 -3.88
CA SER A 19 4.20 -5.25 -3.01
C SER A 19 5.52 -4.88 -3.66
N VAL A 20 5.79 -3.59 -3.77
CA VAL A 20 7.09 -3.06 -4.20
C VAL A 20 7.79 -2.53 -2.96
N ASP A 21 9.03 -2.95 -2.75
CA ASP A 21 9.84 -2.45 -1.65
C ASP A 21 10.44 -1.09 -2.02
N ILE A 22 10.42 -0.17 -1.07
CA ILE A 22 11.09 1.12 -1.17
C ILE A 22 12.17 1.22 -0.11
N LEU A 23 13.35 1.72 -0.49
CA LEU A 23 14.36 2.13 0.46
C LEU A 23 14.06 3.57 0.88
N LEU A 24 13.76 3.78 2.16
CA LEU A 24 13.38 5.09 2.69
C LEU A 24 14.39 5.52 3.76
N SER A 25 15.00 6.69 3.54
CA SER A 25 15.78 7.38 4.56
C SER A 25 14.89 8.40 5.27
N VAL A 26 14.96 8.45 6.60
CA VAL A 26 14.27 9.44 7.44
C VAL A 26 15.26 10.00 8.46
N PRO A 27 15.05 11.23 8.97
CA PRO A 27 15.82 11.74 10.10
C PRO A 27 15.77 10.79 11.29
N GLU A 28 16.88 10.68 12.02
CA GLU A 28 17.01 9.76 13.16
C GLU A 28 15.93 10.02 14.22
N GLU A 29 15.75 11.29 14.60
CA GLU A 29 14.72 11.71 15.55
C GLU A 29 13.30 11.26 15.13
N LEU A 30 13.00 11.28 13.83
CA LEU A 30 11.71 10.83 13.31
C LEU A 30 11.57 9.30 13.43
N LYS A 31 12.65 8.56 13.17
CA LYS A 31 12.68 7.10 13.35
C LYS A 31 12.47 6.73 14.81
N GLU A 32 13.16 7.40 15.74
CA GLU A 32 12.99 7.16 17.17
C GLU A 32 11.55 7.43 17.63
N ARG A 33 10.99 8.58 17.22
CA ARG A 33 9.60 8.91 17.51
C ARG A 33 8.62 7.87 16.96
N MET A 34 8.84 7.38 15.73
CA MET A 34 8.02 6.32 15.14
C MET A 34 8.09 5.03 15.97
N VAL A 35 9.29 4.57 16.32
CA VAL A 35 9.48 3.33 17.09
C VAL A 35 8.83 3.44 18.47
N ASN A 36 9.04 4.57 19.16
CA ASN A 36 8.43 4.82 20.46
C ASN A 36 6.90 4.85 20.36
N THR A 37 6.35 5.51 19.34
CA THR A 37 4.89 5.56 19.12
C THR A 37 4.31 4.17 18.89
N ILE A 38 4.97 3.33 18.07
CA ILE A 38 4.55 1.95 17.83
C ILE A 38 4.54 1.17 19.16
N ALA A 39 5.62 1.24 19.94
CA ALA A 39 5.74 0.51 21.20
C ALA A 39 4.61 0.86 22.19
N TRP A 40 4.30 2.15 22.35
CA TRP A 40 3.27 2.61 23.28
C TRP A 40 1.85 2.35 22.80
N THR A 41 1.60 2.36 21.49
CA THR A 41 0.24 2.29 20.92
C THR A 41 -0.12 0.92 20.37
N GLN A 42 0.82 -0.01 20.28
CA GLN A 42 0.57 -1.36 19.77
C GLN A 42 -0.63 -2.06 20.44
N PRO A 43 -0.81 -2.04 21.78
CA PRO A 43 -1.93 -2.73 22.42
C PRO A 43 -3.30 -2.22 21.98
N HIS A 44 -3.37 -0.96 21.53
CA HIS A 44 -4.63 -0.30 21.13
C HIS A 44 -4.86 -0.32 19.62
N THR A 45 -3.78 -0.33 18.83
CA THR A 45 -3.86 -0.19 17.36
C THR A 45 -3.61 -1.48 16.61
N GLY A 46 -2.95 -2.47 17.23
CA GLY A 46 -2.45 -3.67 16.55
C GLY A 46 -1.31 -3.40 15.56
N ILE A 47 -0.82 -2.16 15.46
CA ILE A 47 0.33 -1.80 14.62
C ILE A 47 1.59 -2.15 15.39
N SER A 48 2.31 -3.17 14.92
CA SER A 48 3.51 -3.70 15.59
C SER A 48 4.79 -3.58 14.77
N THR A 49 4.72 -3.06 13.54
CA THR A 49 5.88 -2.95 12.66
C THR A 49 5.97 -1.56 12.02
N GLN A 50 7.19 -1.11 11.77
CA GLN A 50 7.46 0.17 11.09
C GLN A 50 6.80 0.20 9.70
N GLN A 51 6.84 -0.90 8.95
CA GLN A 51 6.18 -1.00 7.65
C GLN A 51 4.66 -0.82 7.74
N LYS A 52 4.00 -1.44 8.73
CA LYS A 52 2.55 -1.25 8.93
C LYS A 52 2.23 0.19 9.30
N PHE A 53 3.03 0.79 10.19
CA PHE A 53 2.88 2.19 10.59
C PHE A 53 3.00 3.14 9.39
N ILE A 54 4.07 2.98 8.59
CA ILE A 54 4.33 3.81 7.40
C ILE A 54 3.23 3.62 6.35
N ARG A 55 2.83 2.37 6.05
CA ARG A 55 1.75 2.09 5.09
C ARG A 55 0.42 2.73 5.52
N ARG A 56 0.12 2.69 6.83
CA ARG A 56 -1.07 3.34 7.38
C ARG A 56 -1.00 4.85 7.24
N ALA A 57 0.11 5.46 7.63
CA ALA A 57 0.32 6.89 7.52
C ALA A 57 0.23 7.39 6.06
N ILE A 58 0.81 6.65 5.11
CA ILE A 58 0.69 6.95 3.68
C ILE A 58 -0.77 6.89 3.24
N ASN A 59 -1.48 5.79 3.55
CA ASN A 59 -2.87 5.62 3.16
C ASN A 59 -3.78 6.72 3.73
N ASP A 60 -3.61 7.05 5.01
CA ASP A 60 -4.42 8.06 5.69
C ASP A 60 -4.18 9.45 5.08
N LEU A 61 -2.92 9.79 4.75
CA LEU A 61 -2.61 11.06 4.09
C LEU A 61 -3.12 11.09 2.63
N CYS A 62 -3.01 9.98 1.88
CA CYS A 62 -3.60 9.90 0.54
C CYS A 62 -5.12 10.12 0.59
N GLN A 63 -5.83 9.43 1.48
CA GLN A 63 -7.28 9.58 1.64
C GLN A 63 -7.67 11.01 1.99
N GLN A 64 -6.93 11.65 2.90
CA GLN A 64 -7.15 13.04 3.27
C GLN A 64 -7.00 13.96 2.05
N LEU A 65 -5.92 13.83 1.29
CA LEU A 65 -5.66 14.68 0.13
C LEU A 65 -6.63 14.41 -1.03
N GLU A 66 -7.03 13.16 -1.25
CA GLU A 66 -8.04 12.78 -2.24
C GLU A 66 -9.42 13.37 -1.89
N HIS A 67 -9.78 13.34 -0.61
CA HIS A 67 -10.98 13.99 -0.10
C HIS A 67 -10.93 15.51 -0.31
N ASP A 68 -9.85 16.14 0.14
CA ASP A 68 -9.75 17.60 0.19
C ASP A 68 -9.56 18.24 -1.19
N LEU A 69 -8.85 17.54 -2.10
CA LEU A 69 -8.37 18.13 -3.36
C LEU A 69 -8.92 17.45 -4.61
N ASN A 70 -9.57 16.28 -4.50
CA ASN A 70 -10.05 15.52 -5.65
C ASN A 70 -11.48 14.96 -5.45
N GLY A 71 -12.28 15.59 -4.59
CA GLY A 71 -13.68 15.22 -4.37
C GLY A 71 -13.85 13.79 -3.87
N GLY A 72 -12.88 13.29 -3.09
CA GLY A 72 -12.88 11.93 -2.55
C GLY A 72 -12.48 10.85 -3.55
N ARG A 73 -11.97 11.21 -4.73
CA ARG A 73 -11.50 10.26 -5.74
C ARG A 73 -9.99 10.12 -5.67
N ALA A 74 -9.49 8.93 -5.98
CA ALA A 74 -8.05 8.72 -6.15
C ALA A 74 -7.49 9.60 -7.28
N PHE A 75 -6.25 10.07 -7.12
CA PHE A 75 -5.56 10.80 -8.19
C PHE A 75 -5.26 9.86 -9.36
N GLU A 76 -5.40 10.36 -10.59
CA GLU A 76 -5.04 9.60 -11.78
C GLU A 76 -3.55 9.24 -11.79
N PRO A 77 -3.17 8.00 -12.16
CA PRO A 77 -1.78 7.62 -12.28
C PRO A 77 -1.07 8.54 -13.28
N ARG A 78 0.10 9.08 -12.92
CA ARG A 78 0.94 9.74 -13.92
C ARG A 78 1.38 8.69 -14.93
N VAL A 79 1.25 9.00 -16.23
CA VAL A 79 2.02 8.32 -17.26
C VAL A 79 3.47 8.69 -17.00
N VAL A 80 4.23 7.81 -16.37
CA VAL A 80 5.68 7.94 -16.30
C VAL A 80 6.17 7.69 -17.72
N LEU A 81 6.37 8.76 -18.48
CA LEU A 81 7.23 8.70 -19.66
C LEU A 81 8.63 8.55 -19.10
N ASP A 82 9.21 7.36 -19.21
CA ASP A 82 10.60 7.13 -18.84
C ASP A 82 11.47 8.14 -19.62
N THR A 83 11.97 9.17 -18.91
CA THR A 83 12.95 10.14 -19.40
C THR A 83 14.31 9.85 -18.79
#